data_AF-A0A3A9F0V2-F1
#
_entry.id   AF-A0A3A9F0V2-F1
#
_cell.length_a   1.000
_cell.length_b   1.000
_cell.length_c   1.000
_cell.angle_alpha   90.00
_cell.angle_beta   90.00
_cell.angle_gamma   90.00
#
_symmetry.space_group_name_H-M   'P 1'
#
loop_
_entity.id
_entity.type
_entity.pdbx_description
1 polymer ?
#
loop_
_entity_poly.entity_id
_entity_poly.type
_entity_poly.pdbx_seq_one_letter_code
_entity_poly.pdbx_strand_id
1 'polypeptide(L)'
;MHFSDLLSNNLQTNSDLLNFIGILCTAILTFYIFKKETSISFTKERYEKLIFPLFNLLEPVLYQQVQPEYFEKALQIIDRNKSLADGKLLELFYYCSQNPTQQNFNQLCSYVDKLYDKACRKLGLKIRSFSYRIARHQYKHWSYFLFYVLASTFLWAIALVFSLFVFLCLVACLYLIYENANDTNKLIMSLLFSVFALAFLKYMEKHI
;
A
#
# COMPACT_ATOMS: atom_id res chain seq x y z
N MET A 1 37.99 26.03 38.27
CA MET A 1 36.65 25.94 37.68
C MET A 1 36.77 25.12 36.42
N HIS A 2 36.17 23.95 36.42
CA HIS A 2 36.88 22.69 36.16
C HIS A 2 36.47 22.11 34.78
N PHE A 3 37.42 21.61 33.98
CA PHE A 3 37.16 20.96 32.68
C PHE A 3 36.11 19.83 32.75
N SER A 4 35.97 19.21 33.92
CA SER A 4 34.93 18.23 34.25
C SER A 4 33.51 18.80 34.24
N ASP A 5 33.33 20.08 34.59
CA ASP A 5 32.02 20.75 34.54
C ASP A 5 31.62 21.03 33.09
N LEU A 6 32.60 21.26 32.21
CA LEU A 6 32.38 21.48 30.77
C LEU A 6 32.07 20.17 30.03
N LEU A 7 32.72 19.07 30.44
CA LEU A 7 32.44 17.72 29.94
C LEU A 7 31.08 17.19 30.40
N SER A 8 30.74 17.33 31.69
CA SER A 8 29.45 16.89 32.24
C SER A 8 28.28 17.68 31.66
N ASN A 9 28.40 19.01 31.54
CA ASN A 9 27.37 19.82 30.90
C ASN A 9 27.17 19.47 29.42
N ASN A 10 28.23 19.17 28.66
CA ASN A 10 28.11 18.70 27.26
C ASN A 10 27.48 17.30 27.15
N LEU A 11 27.78 16.40 28.07
CA LEU A 11 27.21 15.05 28.09
C LEU A 11 25.72 15.09 28.44
N GLN A 12 25.35 15.93 29.40
CA GLN A 12 23.97 16.11 29.84
C GLN A 12 23.12 16.78 28.75
N THR A 13 23.62 17.86 28.11
CA THR A 13 22.91 18.51 26.99
C THR A 13 22.74 17.59 25.79
N ASN A 14 23.74 16.76 25.47
CA ASN A 14 23.63 15.77 24.40
C ASN A 14 22.60 14.67 24.74
N SER A 15 22.51 14.24 26.00
CA SER A 15 21.48 13.28 26.44
C SER A 15 20.06 13.88 26.42
N ASP A 16 19.91 15.15 26.80
CA ASP A 16 18.63 15.85 26.77
C ASP A 16 18.15 16.11 25.33
N LEU A 17 19.08 16.44 24.42
CA LEU A 17 18.80 16.60 22.99
C LEU A 17 18.41 15.27 22.34
N LEU A 18 19.09 14.17 22.69
CA LEU A 18 18.74 12.83 22.22
C LEU A 18 17.37 12.38 22.75
N ASN A 19 17.07 12.64 24.02
CA ASN A 19 15.76 12.36 24.62
C ASN A 19 14.65 13.18 23.95
N PHE A 20 14.90 14.46 23.68
CA PHE A 20 13.97 15.33 22.97
C PHE A 20 13.68 14.82 21.55
N ILE A 21 14.72 14.43 20.80
CA ILE A 21 14.56 13.80 19.48
C ILE A 21 13.75 12.50 19.59
N GLY A 22 14.03 11.67 20.61
CA GLY A 22 13.29 10.44 20.87
C GLY A 22 11.80 10.69 21.13
N ILE A 23 11.47 11.71 21.92
CA ILE A 23 10.08 12.11 22.19
C ILE A 23 9.41 12.63 20.92
N LEU A 24 10.11 13.44 20.12
CA LEU A 24 9.59 13.94 18.85
C LEU A 24 9.31 12.80 17.86
N CYS A 25 10.24 11.85 17.73
CA CYS A 25 10.08 10.68 16.88
C CYS A 25 8.89 9.82 17.33
N THR A 26 8.75 9.55 18.63
CA THR A 26 7.62 8.76 19.16
C THR A 26 6.29 9.47 18.97
N ALA A 27 6.22 10.80 19.15
CA ALA A 27 5.02 11.60 18.89
C ALA A 27 4.61 11.54 17.40
N ILE A 28 5.56 11.71 16.48
CA ILE A 28 5.32 11.61 15.04
C ILE A 28 4.83 10.21 14.66
N LEU A 29 5.47 9.16 15.19
CA LEU A 29 5.11 7.78 14.91
C LEU A 29 3.69 7.47 15.43
N THR A 30 3.37 7.93 16.63
CA THR A 30 2.06 7.75 17.26
C THR A 30 0.97 8.45 16.45
N PHE A 31 1.20 9.71 16.06
CA PHE A 31 0.27 10.44 15.20
C PHE A 31 0.06 9.74 13.86
N TYR A 32 1.13 9.22 13.25
CA TYR A 32 1.05 8.44 12.02
C TYR A 32 0.19 7.18 12.18
N ILE A 33 0.37 6.43 13.28
CA ILE A 33 -0.41 5.22 13.57
C ILE A 33 -1.89 5.57 13.76
N PHE A 34 -2.23 6.57 14.59
CA PHE A 34 -3.61 6.99 14.82
C PHE A 34 -4.30 7.46 13.54
N LYS A 35 -3.62 8.26 12.72
CA LYS A 35 -4.14 8.71 11.42
C LYS A 35 -4.40 7.52 10.49
N LYS A 36 -3.51 6.52 10.51
CA LYS A 36 -3.67 5.31 9.71
C LYS A 36 -4.87 4.49 10.20
N GLU A 37 -5.01 4.29 11.50
CA GLU A 37 -6.09 3.49 12.11
C GLU A 37 -7.49 4.07 11.83
N THR A 38 -7.67 5.37 12.04
CA THR A 38 -8.92 6.09 11.70
C THR A 38 -9.27 5.96 10.22
N SER A 39 -8.27 6.09 9.33
CA SER A 39 -8.48 5.94 7.89
C SER A 39 -8.84 4.51 7.47
N ILE A 40 -8.30 3.50 8.17
CA ILE A 40 -8.61 2.08 7.93
C ILE A 40 -10.04 1.80 8.39
N SER A 41 -10.43 2.28 9.57
CA SER A 41 -11.78 2.10 10.11
C SER A 41 -12.85 2.64 9.14
N PHE A 42 -12.69 3.87 8.65
CA PHE A 42 -13.61 4.44 7.65
C PHE A 42 -13.59 3.65 6.33
N THR A 43 -12.41 3.22 5.88
CA THR A 43 -12.29 2.40 4.66
C THR A 43 -13.01 1.06 4.81
N LYS A 44 -12.96 0.46 6.01
CA LYS A 44 -13.64 -0.79 6.33
C LYS A 44 -15.15 -0.62 6.30
N GLU A 45 -15.66 0.40 6.96
CA GLU A 45 -17.10 0.69 6.95
C GLU A 45 -17.63 0.95 5.53
N ARG A 46 -16.91 1.78 4.76
CA ARG A 46 -17.24 2.03 3.34
C ARG A 46 -17.19 0.73 2.53
N TYR A 47 -16.21 -0.13 2.79
CA TYR A 47 -16.09 -1.42 2.11
C TYR A 47 -17.30 -2.31 2.37
N GLU A 48 -17.65 -2.51 3.64
CA GLU A 48 -18.72 -3.43 4.06
C GLU A 48 -20.11 -2.96 3.62
N LYS A 49 -20.39 -1.65 3.73
CA LYS A 49 -21.73 -1.10 3.47
C LYS A 49 -22.00 -0.73 2.01
N LEU A 50 -20.96 -0.30 1.27
CA LEU A 50 -21.11 0.24 -0.08
C LEU A 50 -20.33 -0.56 -1.13
N ILE A 51 -19.01 -0.72 -0.96
CA ILE A 51 -18.16 -1.25 -2.03
C ILE A 51 -18.42 -2.73 -2.29
N PHE A 52 -18.42 -3.54 -1.23
CA PHE A 52 -18.59 -4.99 -1.32
C PHE A 52 -19.98 -5.38 -1.84
N PRO A 53 -21.11 -4.85 -1.30
CA PRO A 53 -22.44 -5.17 -1.83
C PRO A 53 -22.63 -4.73 -3.28
N LEU A 54 -22.13 -3.55 -3.64
CA LEU A 54 -22.20 -3.03 -5.01
C LEU A 54 -21.39 -3.89 -5.99
N PHE A 55 -20.16 -4.27 -5.60
CA PHE A 55 -19.31 -5.12 -6.42
C PHE A 55 -19.93 -6.51 -6.58
N ASN A 56 -20.33 -7.16 -5.48
CA ASN A 56 -20.92 -8.50 -5.51
C ASN A 56 -22.18 -8.58 -6.38
N LEU A 57 -22.98 -7.50 -6.40
CA LEU A 57 -24.16 -7.41 -7.25
C LEU A 57 -23.79 -7.25 -8.73
N LEU A 58 -22.82 -6.40 -9.05
CA LEU A 58 -22.41 -6.14 -10.43
C LEU A 58 -21.47 -7.21 -11.00
N GLU A 59 -20.81 -7.99 -10.15
CA GLU A 59 -19.77 -8.95 -10.53
C GLU A 59 -20.16 -9.90 -11.68
N PRO A 60 -21.37 -10.50 -11.68
CA PRO A 60 -21.78 -11.42 -12.74
C PRO A 60 -21.98 -10.73 -14.10
N VAL A 61 -22.29 -9.43 -14.09
CA VAL A 61 -22.64 -8.62 -15.27
C VAL A 61 -21.60 -7.55 -15.60
N LEU A 62 -20.43 -7.59 -14.94
CA LEU A 62 -19.35 -6.62 -15.15
C LEU A 62 -18.94 -6.57 -16.62
N TYR A 63 -19.06 -5.39 -17.23
CA TYR A 63 -18.74 -5.13 -18.65
C TYR A 63 -19.60 -5.91 -19.67
N GLN A 64 -20.68 -6.56 -19.23
CA GLN A 64 -21.67 -7.21 -20.11
C GLN A 64 -22.76 -6.20 -20.53
N GLN A 65 -23.74 -6.67 -21.31
CA GLN A 65 -24.90 -5.85 -21.67
C GLN A 65 -25.66 -5.39 -20.41
N VAL A 66 -26.14 -4.14 -20.42
CA VAL A 66 -26.92 -3.57 -19.32
C VAL A 66 -28.16 -4.43 -19.06
N GLN A 67 -28.23 -5.00 -17.86
CA GLN A 67 -29.44 -5.63 -17.35
C GLN A 67 -30.12 -4.63 -16.39
N PRO A 68 -31.34 -4.13 -16.72
CA PRO A 68 -32.00 -3.09 -15.96
C PRO A 68 -32.15 -3.42 -14.46
N GLU A 69 -32.45 -4.68 -14.15
CA GLU A 69 -32.64 -5.14 -12.77
C GLU A 69 -31.38 -4.97 -11.91
N TYR A 70 -30.22 -5.38 -12.42
CA TYR A 70 -28.94 -5.22 -11.71
C TYR A 70 -28.54 -3.75 -11.63
N PHE A 71 -28.82 -2.98 -12.68
CA PHE A 71 -28.49 -1.57 -12.73
C PHE A 71 -29.29 -0.76 -11.72
N GLU A 72 -30.61 -0.95 -11.64
CA GLU A 72 -31.46 -0.27 -10.67
C GLU A 72 -31.08 -0.63 -9.23
N LYS A 73 -30.85 -1.92 -8.95
CA LYS A 73 -30.40 -2.37 -7.62
C LYS A 73 -29.04 -1.75 -7.24
N ALA A 74 -28.12 -1.63 -8.19
CA ALA A 74 -26.83 -0.98 -7.97
C ALA A 74 -27.01 0.51 -7.61
N LEU A 75 -27.88 1.23 -8.32
CA LEU A 75 -28.19 2.62 -8.01
C LEU A 75 -28.84 2.76 -6.63
N GLN A 76 -29.74 1.86 -6.23
CA GLN A 76 -30.35 1.86 -4.89
C GLN A 76 -29.30 1.66 -3.77
N ILE A 77 -28.30 0.80 -3.97
CA ILE A 77 -27.21 0.61 -3.00
C ILE A 77 -26.41 1.90 -2.83
N ILE A 78 -26.10 2.57 -3.94
CA ILE A 78 -25.38 3.85 -3.91
C ILE A 78 -26.21 4.93 -3.23
N ASP A 79 -27.50 5.02 -3.56
CA ASP A 79 -28.43 6.01 -3.01
C ASP A 79 -28.55 5.89 -1.48
N ARG A 80 -28.74 4.66 -0.97
CA ARG A 80 -28.83 4.37 0.48
C ARG A 80 -27.56 4.69 1.24
N ASN A 81 -26.39 4.64 0.59
CA ASN A 81 -25.08 4.84 1.21
C ASN A 81 -24.35 6.06 0.64
N LYS A 82 -25.09 7.09 0.18
CA LYS A 82 -24.53 8.32 -0.42
C LYS A 82 -23.47 9.00 0.44
N SER A 83 -23.61 8.97 1.76
CA SER A 83 -22.63 9.54 2.71
C SER A 83 -21.25 8.87 2.66
N LEU A 84 -21.19 7.61 2.20
CA LEU A 84 -19.96 6.81 2.08
C LEU A 84 -19.41 6.83 0.64
N ALA A 85 -20.16 7.39 -0.31
CA ALA A 85 -19.74 7.54 -1.70
C ALA A 85 -18.78 8.73 -1.84
N ASP A 86 -17.75 8.58 -2.66
CA ASP A 86 -16.90 9.70 -3.05
C ASP A 86 -17.50 10.45 -4.25
N GLY A 87 -17.00 11.67 -4.49
CA GLY A 87 -17.55 12.56 -5.51
C GLY A 87 -17.64 11.93 -6.90
N LYS A 88 -16.67 11.09 -7.27
CA LYS A 88 -16.69 10.38 -8.55
C LYS A 88 -17.79 9.31 -8.64
N LEU A 89 -18.07 8.59 -7.56
CA LEU A 89 -19.17 7.63 -7.55
C LEU A 89 -20.52 8.35 -7.63
N LEU A 90 -20.65 9.50 -6.96
CA LEU A 90 -21.85 10.33 -7.00
C LEU A 90 -22.09 10.94 -8.39
N GLU A 91 -21.03 11.39 -9.06
CA GLU A 91 -21.08 11.86 -10.44
C GLU A 91 -21.56 10.75 -11.40
N LEU A 92 -20.96 9.56 -11.31
CA LEU A 92 -21.38 8.41 -12.10
C LEU A 92 -22.82 8.00 -11.80
N PHE A 93 -23.23 8.03 -10.53
CA PHE A 93 -24.61 7.79 -10.12
C PHE A 93 -25.58 8.77 -10.78
N TYR A 94 -25.24 10.06 -10.81
CA TYR A 94 -26.07 11.09 -11.45
C TYR A 94 -26.24 10.83 -12.95
N TYR A 95 -25.13 10.60 -13.67
CA TYR A 95 -25.18 10.31 -15.11
C TYR A 95 -25.91 9.00 -15.44
N CYS A 96 -25.71 7.97 -14.63
CA CYS A 96 -26.39 6.70 -14.74
C CYS A 96 -27.90 6.82 -14.50
N SER A 97 -28.31 7.66 -13.56
CA SER A 97 -29.72 7.88 -13.22
C SER A 97 -30.47 8.67 -14.30
N GLN A 98 -29.80 9.64 -14.96
CA GLN A 98 -30.41 10.43 -16.02
C GLN A 98 -30.45 9.71 -17.37
N ASN A 99 -29.37 9.02 -17.72
CA ASN A 99 -29.20 8.39 -19.03
C ASN A 99 -28.63 6.97 -18.87
N PRO A 100 -29.48 5.93 -18.75
CA PRO A 100 -29.05 4.54 -18.60
C PRO A 100 -28.52 3.99 -19.93
N THR A 101 -27.32 4.40 -20.32
CA THR A 101 -26.64 3.94 -21.54
C THR A 101 -25.60 2.88 -21.20
N GLN A 102 -25.28 2.01 -22.17
CA GLN A 102 -24.20 1.03 -22.05
C GLN A 102 -22.85 1.69 -21.73
N GLN A 103 -22.60 2.88 -22.25
CA GLN A 103 -21.37 3.63 -21.99
C GLN A 103 -21.26 4.04 -20.52
N ASN A 104 -22.33 4.61 -19.95
CA ASN A 104 -22.38 5.02 -18.54
C ASN A 104 -22.27 3.80 -17.62
N PHE A 105 -22.93 2.69 -17.98
CA PHE A 105 -22.80 1.43 -17.25
C PHE A 105 -21.36 0.89 -17.27
N ASN A 106 -20.70 0.90 -18.42
CA ASN A 106 -19.31 0.47 -18.54
C ASN A 106 -18.36 1.36 -17.71
N GLN A 107 -18.65 2.66 -17.61
CA GLN A 107 -17.90 3.58 -16.75
C GLN A 107 -18.12 3.27 -15.26
N LEU A 108 -19.37 3.01 -14.85
CA LEU A 108 -19.70 2.56 -13.50
C LEU A 108 -18.99 1.24 -13.15
N CYS A 109 -19.08 0.24 -14.03
CA CYS A 109 -18.37 -1.03 -13.88
C CYS A 109 -16.87 -0.83 -13.73
N SER A 110 -16.26 -0.03 -14.62
CA SER A 110 -14.82 0.27 -14.56
C SER A 110 -14.40 0.94 -13.26
N TYR A 111 -15.27 1.80 -12.74
CA TYR A 111 -15.03 2.48 -11.48
C TYR A 111 -15.17 1.53 -10.29
N VAL A 112 -16.27 0.79 -10.19
CA VAL A 112 -16.54 -0.18 -9.12
C VAL A 112 -15.48 -1.27 -9.07
N ASP A 113 -15.05 -1.79 -10.22
CA ASP A 113 -13.99 -2.79 -10.36
C ASP A 113 -12.66 -2.30 -9.72
N LYS A 114 -12.24 -1.08 -10.07
CA LYS A 114 -11.04 -0.45 -9.47
C LYS A 114 -11.22 -0.11 -8.00
N LEU A 115 -12.42 0.33 -7.62
CA LEU A 115 -12.76 0.72 -6.26
C LEU A 115 -12.65 -0.48 -5.31
N TYR A 116 -13.19 -1.63 -5.74
CA TYR A 116 -13.14 -2.88 -5.00
C TYR A 116 -11.70 -3.34 -4.73
N ASP A 117 -10.87 -3.39 -5.78
CA ASP A 117 -9.48 -3.84 -5.65
C ASP A 117 -8.63 -2.87 -4.80
N LYS A 118 -8.93 -1.57 -4.89
CA LYS A 118 -8.27 -0.54 -4.07
C LYS A 118 -8.65 -0.68 -2.60
N ALA A 119 -9.93 -0.94 -2.31
CA ALA A 119 -10.40 -1.16 -0.95
C ALA A 119 -9.81 -2.44 -0.35
N CYS A 120 -9.81 -3.55 -1.10
CA CYS A 120 -9.18 -4.80 -0.67
C CYS A 120 -7.70 -4.60 -0.32
N ARG A 121 -6.94 -3.91 -1.19
CA ARG A 121 -5.53 -3.55 -0.90
C ARG A 121 -5.35 -2.75 0.37
N LYS A 122 -6.17 -1.72 0.59
CA LYS A 122 -6.09 -0.87 1.78
C LYS A 122 -6.39 -1.64 3.07
N LEU A 123 -7.28 -2.62 3.00
CA LEU A 123 -7.71 -3.43 4.14
C LEU A 123 -6.85 -4.68 4.36
N GLY A 124 -5.85 -4.94 3.51
CA GLY A 124 -5.05 -6.16 3.57
C GLY A 124 -5.80 -7.42 3.12
N LEU A 125 -6.92 -7.27 2.42
CA LEU A 125 -7.69 -8.39 1.85
C LEU A 125 -7.08 -8.85 0.53
N LYS A 126 -7.29 -10.13 0.20
CA LYS A 126 -6.86 -10.70 -1.08
C LYS A 126 -7.60 -10.03 -2.23
N ILE A 127 -6.84 -9.57 -3.22
CA ILE A 127 -7.38 -9.02 -4.48
C ILE A 127 -7.71 -10.18 -5.41
N ARG A 128 -8.69 -10.01 -6.29
CA ARG A 128 -8.96 -10.96 -7.39
C ARG A 128 -7.73 -11.14 -8.26
N SER A 129 -7.41 -12.40 -8.55
CA SER A 129 -6.29 -12.78 -9.43
C SER A 129 -6.59 -12.45 -10.89
N PHE A 130 -5.53 -12.37 -11.71
CA PHE A 130 -5.69 -12.21 -13.15
C PHE A 130 -6.44 -13.39 -13.79
N SER A 131 -6.14 -14.61 -13.36
CA SER A 131 -6.83 -15.83 -13.81
C SER A 131 -8.34 -15.76 -13.57
N TYR A 132 -8.75 -15.25 -12.41
CA TYR A 132 -10.17 -15.07 -12.09
C TYR A 132 -10.87 -14.13 -13.07
N ARG A 133 -10.26 -12.98 -13.39
CA ARG A 133 -10.84 -12.00 -14.32
C ARG A 133 -10.96 -12.53 -15.75
N ILE A 134 -9.97 -13.31 -16.20
CA ILE A 134 -9.95 -13.94 -17.53
C ILE A 134 -11.08 -14.96 -17.61
N ALA A 135 -11.18 -15.87 -16.63
CA ALA A 135 -12.20 -16.93 -16.63
C ALA A 135 -13.64 -16.36 -16.65
N ARG A 136 -13.86 -15.20 -16.03
CA ARG A 136 -15.16 -14.52 -15.96
C ARG A 136 -15.37 -13.44 -17.03
N HIS A 137 -14.42 -13.25 -17.95
CA HIS A 137 -14.48 -12.22 -18.99
C HIS A 137 -14.69 -10.78 -18.47
N GLN A 138 -14.15 -10.48 -17.28
CA GLN A 138 -14.32 -9.18 -16.59
C GLN A 138 -13.30 -8.13 -17.06
N TYR A 139 -13.29 -7.82 -18.36
CA TYR A 139 -12.41 -6.80 -18.94
C TYR A 139 -13.13 -5.98 -20.00
N LYS A 140 -12.89 -4.66 -20.01
CA LYS A 140 -13.49 -3.74 -20.99
C LYS A 140 -13.06 -4.07 -22.42
N HIS A 141 -11.76 -4.30 -22.62
CA HIS A 141 -11.16 -4.74 -23.89
C HIS A 141 -9.96 -5.65 -23.59
N TRP A 142 -9.77 -6.68 -24.41
CA TRP A 142 -8.64 -7.61 -24.28
C TRP A 142 -7.28 -6.92 -24.37
N SER A 143 -7.12 -5.97 -25.29
CA SER A 143 -5.88 -5.21 -25.49
C SER A 143 -5.49 -4.37 -24.27
N TYR A 144 -6.46 -3.72 -23.63
CA TYR A 144 -6.22 -2.94 -22.42
C TYR A 144 -5.74 -3.82 -21.26
N PHE A 145 -6.34 -5.00 -21.11
CA PHE A 145 -5.94 -5.96 -20.09
C PHE A 145 -4.50 -6.45 -20.30
N LEU A 146 -4.14 -6.78 -21.55
CA LEU A 146 -2.80 -7.23 -21.89
C LEU A 146 -1.74 -6.13 -21.63
N PHE A 147 -2.02 -4.88 -22.03
CA PHE A 147 -1.12 -3.76 -21.76
C PHE A 147 -0.97 -3.50 -20.25
N TYR A 148 -2.05 -3.63 -19.48
CA TYR A 148 -2.01 -3.49 -18.03
C TYR A 148 -1.10 -4.53 -17.37
N VAL A 149 -1.20 -5.80 -17.78
CA VAL A 149 -0.34 -6.88 -17.26
C VAL A 149 1.13 -6.63 -17.61
N LEU A 150 1.42 -6.29 -18.87
CA LEU A 150 2.79 -6.00 -19.33
C LEU A 150 3.40 -4.80 -18.59
N ALA A 151 2.65 -3.71 -18.43
CA ALA A 151 3.11 -2.54 -17.69
C ALA A 151 3.38 -2.88 -16.22
N SER A 152 2.52 -3.70 -15.60
CA SER A 152 2.74 -4.14 -14.22
C SER A 152 4.00 -4.99 -14.09
N THR A 153 4.25 -5.94 -15.00
CA THR A 153 5.48 -6.76 -14.97
C THR A 153 6.74 -5.93 -15.18
N PHE A 154 6.67 -4.93 -16.06
CA PHE A 154 7.77 -4.02 -16.32
C PHE A 154 8.13 -3.15 -15.10
N LEU A 155 7.11 -2.65 -14.38
CA LEU A 155 7.31 -1.87 -13.16
C LEU A 155 7.98 -2.71 -12.06
N TRP A 156 7.58 -3.97 -11.89
CA TRP A 156 8.25 -4.91 -10.98
C TRP A 156 9.72 -5.14 -11.35
N ALA A 157 10.05 -5.25 -12.64
CA ALA A 157 11.42 -5.38 -13.09
C ALA A 157 12.26 -4.13 -12.74
N ILE A 158 11.72 -2.92 -12.96
CA ILE A 158 12.38 -1.66 -12.56
C ILE A 158 12.61 -1.63 -11.05
N ALA A 159 11.60 -1.98 -10.25
CA ALA A 159 11.71 -2.00 -8.80
C ALA A 159 12.79 -2.98 -8.31
N LEU A 160 12.91 -4.14 -8.97
CA LEU A 160 13.96 -5.12 -8.70
C LEU A 160 15.34 -4.53 -8.99
N VAL A 161 15.55 -3.94 -10.18
CA VAL A 161 16.82 -3.31 -10.55
C VAL A 161 17.20 -2.19 -9.59
N PHE A 162 16.23 -1.34 -9.22
CA PHE A 162 16.45 -0.27 -8.24
C PHE A 162 16.81 -0.83 -6.85
N SER A 163 16.13 -1.88 -6.40
CA SER A 163 16.44 -2.55 -5.14
C SER A 163 17.85 -3.14 -5.13
N LEU A 164 18.27 -3.77 -6.23
CA LEU A 164 19.64 -4.28 -6.37
C LEU A 164 20.67 -3.14 -6.34
N PHE A 165 20.39 -2.02 -7.01
CA PHE A 165 21.26 -0.85 -6.98
C PHE A 165 21.42 -0.29 -5.56
N VAL A 166 20.32 -0.07 -4.84
CA VAL A 166 20.36 0.39 -3.43
C VAL A 166 21.13 -0.58 -2.55
N PHE A 167 20.93 -1.89 -2.74
CA PHE A 167 21.68 -2.91 -2.01
C PHE A 167 23.19 -2.83 -2.27
N LEU A 168 23.60 -2.69 -3.54
CA LEU A 168 25.02 -2.51 -3.89
C LEU A 168 25.60 -1.23 -3.29
N CYS A 169 24.87 -0.11 -3.29
CA CYS A 169 25.30 1.12 -2.63
C CYS A 169 25.49 0.92 -1.13
N LEU A 170 24.58 0.22 -0.45
CA LEU A 170 24.72 -0.09 0.98
C LEU A 170 25.98 -0.93 1.25
N VAL A 171 26.22 -1.96 0.44
CA VAL A 171 27.43 -2.79 0.56
C VAL A 171 28.70 -1.94 0.33
N ALA A 172 28.70 -1.06 -0.67
CA ALA A 172 29.83 -0.16 -0.94
C ALA A 172 30.06 0.83 0.22
N CYS A 173 29.01 1.41 0.80
CA CYS A 173 29.12 2.27 1.97
C CYS A 173 29.69 1.50 3.19
N LEU A 174 29.20 0.28 3.44
CA LEU A 174 29.73 -0.57 4.51
C LEU A 174 31.19 -0.92 4.28
N TYR A 175 31.58 -1.21 3.04
CA TYR A 175 32.97 -1.47 2.66
C TYR A 175 33.87 -0.26 2.91
N LEU A 176 33.45 0.95 2.53
CA LEU A 176 34.21 2.18 2.77
C LEU A 176 34.35 2.49 4.27
N ILE A 177 33.29 2.26 5.06
CA ILE A 177 33.36 2.39 6.52
C ILE A 177 34.34 1.37 7.10
N TYR A 178 34.31 0.14 6.61
CA TYR A 178 35.23 -0.91 7.04
C TYR A 178 36.68 -0.57 6.71
N GLU A 179 36.97 -0.10 5.49
CA GLU A 179 38.33 0.25 5.06
C GLU A 179 38.93 1.36 5.93
N ASN A 180 38.15 2.41 6.21
CA ASN A 180 38.54 3.57 7.02
C ASN A 180 38.52 3.33 8.54
N ALA A 181 38.05 2.17 9.01
CA ALA A 181 37.99 1.85 10.43
C ALA A 181 39.36 1.43 11.00
N ASN A 182 39.61 1.75 12.27
CA ASN A 182 40.74 1.23 13.03
C ASN A 182 40.65 -0.30 13.18
N ASP A 183 41.78 -0.98 13.41
CA ASP A 183 41.86 -2.45 13.48
C ASP A 183 40.91 -3.07 14.52
N THR A 184 40.74 -2.40 15.67
CA THR A 184 39.78 -2.81 16.70
C THR A 184 38.32 -2.72 16.21
N ASN A 185 37.98 -1.65 15.50
CA ASN A 185 36.64 -1.44 14.95
C ASN A 185 36.35 -2.40 13.78
N LYS A 186 37.37 -2.77 12.99
CA LYS A 186 37.27 -3.79 11.94
C LYS A 186 36.89 -5.16 12.52
N LEU A 187 37.54 -5.57 13.60
CA LEU A 187 37.22 -6.83 14.31
C LEU A 187 35.79 -6.81 14.87
N ILE A 188 35.36 -5.71 15.49
CA ILE A 188 34.01 -5.56 16.03
C ILE A 188 32.96 -5.63 14.91
N MET A 189 33.18 -4.94 13.79
CA MET A 189 32.27 -4.96 12.64
C MET A 189 32.18 -6.36 12.00
N SER A 190 33.30 -7.08 11.89
CA SER A 190 33.32 -8.47 11.39
C SER A 190 32.55 -9.43 12.31
N LEU A 191 32.72 -9.30 13.63
CA LEU A 191 31.97 -10.07 14.62
C LEU A 191 30.47 -9.77 14.53
N LEU A 192 30.07 -8.49 14.50
CA LEU A 192 28.66 -8.10 14.36
C LEU A 192 28.05 -8.62 13.05
N PHE A 193 28.78 -8.53 11.94
CA PHE A 193 28.34 -9.06 10.65
C PHE A 193 28.14 -10.58 10.72
N SER A 194 29.06 -11.32 11.35
CA SER A 194 28.93 -12.78 11.52
C SER A 194 27.70 -13.17 12.35
N VAL A 195 27.40 -12.42 13.42
CA VAL A 195 26.21 -12.63 14.27
C VAL A 195 24.93 -12.31 13.49
N PHE A 196 24.91 -11.21 12.73
CA PHE A 196 23.78 -10.86 11.86
C PHE A 196 23.55 -11.90 10.77
N ALA A 197 24.61 -12.40 10.12
CA ALA A 197 24.52 -13.43 9.10
C ALA A 197 23.94 -14.74 9.66
N LEU A 198 24.38 -15.17 10.85
CA LEU A 198 23.82 -16.33 11.55
C LEU A 198 22.34 -16.13 11.94
N ALA A 199 21.98 -14.95 12.45
CA ALA A 199 20.60 -14.63 12.78
C ALA A 199 19.70 -14.62 11.53
N PHE A 200 20.19 -14.07 10.42
CA PHE A 200 19.49 -14.05 9.14
C PHE A 200 19.30 -15.47 8.57
N LEU A 201 20.33 -16.31 8.59
CA LEU A 201 20.22 -17.71 8.16
C LEU A 201 19.17 -18.48 8.97
N LYS A 202 19.18 -18.32 10.30
CA LYS A 202 18.20 -18.94 11.18
C LYS A 202 16.78 -18.42 10.97
N TYR A 203 16.62 -17.15 10.61
CA TYR A 203 15.33 -16.57 10.23
C TYR A 203 14.83 -17.16 8.91
N MET A 204 15.70 -17.27 7.90
CA MET A 204 15.35 -17.85 6.60
C MET A 204 14.98 -19.33 6.72
N GLU A 205 15.69 -20.12 7.54
CA GLU A 205 15.36 -21.53 7.81
C GLU A 205 13.97 -21.71 8.43
N LYS A 206 13.46 -20.71 9.16
CA LYS A 206 12.13 -20.76 9.79
C LYS A 206 11.00 -20.36 8.83
N HIS A 207 11.31 -19.66 7.75
CA HIS A 207 10.33 -19.02 6.86
C HIS A 207 10.37 -19.51 5.40
N ILE A 208 11.31 -20.41 5.08
CA ILE A 208 11.31 -21.26 3.88
C ILE A 208 10.65 -22.58 4.26
#